data_AF-A0AAW9QL75-F1
#
_entry.id   AF-A0AAW9QL75-F1
#
_cell.length_a   1.000
_cell.length_b   1.000
_cell.length_c   1.000
_cell.angle_alpha   90.00
_cell.angle_beta   90.00
_cell.angle_gamma   90.00
#
_symmetry.space_group_name_H-M   'P 1'
#
loop_
_entity.id
_entity.type
_entity.pdbx_description
1 polymer ?
#
loop_
_entity_poly.entity_id
_entity_poly.type
_entity_poly.pdbx_seq_one_letter_code
_entity_poly.pdbx_strand_id
1 'polypeptide(L)'
;MLRDALPVAAEAWRVWLDTLVERELLRLRARFELSLDEWRGLYISDAQVDALLQPPGAAEADAARIDALTAQARAAWPALQEGGLAARLGARLALDEAELALLLLALAPDLDPRYEALYAYLNDDAAHRLPSLDLARRLLQGLFEDGLEADVAALASPAGTLVDGGLLELIEPAEPRSRWRRELRAAELVVQLAQGLPLADPRWQHEAAWTPAPLQPPRLGAEPLVHVAGEDAEDRRQALQAWAGERGLPVLRVPSAVAAAHGRSLLLAARLAGAALAIDDEDAAGPPGRVPLGALAGRGVPLAVLAAAGTP
;
A
#
# COMPACT_ATOMS: atom_id res chain seq x y z
N MET A 1 13.07 14.35 13.58
CA MET A 1 13.85 14.96 12.48
C MET A 1 13.62 14.11 11.24
N LEU A 2 12.71 14.52 10.36
CA LEU A 2 12.34 13.83 9.11
C LEU A 2 12.11 14.92 8.06
N ARG A 3 13.20 15.53 7.61
CA ARG A 3 13.20 16.47 6.49
C ARG A 3 14.46 16.22 5.68
N ASP A 4 14.49 15.07 5.02
CA ASP A 4 15.23 14.93 3.78
C ASP A 4 14.31 15.43 2.68
N ALA A 5 14.38 16.75 2.46
CA ALA A 5 13.81 17.36 1.27
C ALA A 5 14.57 16.82 0.06
N LEU A 6 13.94 15.91 -0.70
CA LEU A 6 14.52 15.42 -1.96
C LEU A 6 14.16 16.39 -3.10
N PRO A 7 15.14 16.77 -3.94
CA PRO A 7 14.92 17.68 -5.06
C PRO A 7 14.29 16.95 -6.27
N VAL A 8 13.39 17.68 -6.95
CA VAL A 8 12.91 17.74 -8.36
C VAL A 8 13.46 16.76 -9.43
N ALA A 9 13.76 15.50 -9.11
CA ALA A 9 13.67 14.42 -10.11
C ALA A 9 12.26 13.82 -9.96
N ALA A 10 11.44 13.88 -11.01
CA ALA A 10 10.13 13.24 -11.02
C ALA A 10 10.27 11.84 -10.43
N GLU A 11 9.60 11.59 -9.30
CA GLU A 11 9.80 10.37 -8.52
C GLU A 11 9.66 9.16 -9.47
N ALA A 12 10.65 8.26 -9.51
CA ALA A 12 10.75 7.25 -10.57
C ALA A 12 9.46 6.43 -10.75
N TRP A 13 8.67 6.25 -9.67
CA TRP A 13 7.36 5.59 -9.70
C TRP A 13 6.35 6.31 -10.62
N ARG A 14 6.41 7.64 -10.71
CA ARG A 14 5.54 8.46 -11.55
C ARG A 14 5.88 8.26 -13.02
N VAL A 15 7.16 8.21 -13.38
CA VAL A 15 7.60 7.90 -14.75
C VAL A 15 7.17 6.50 -15.16
N TRP A 16 7.34 5.53 -14.26
CA TRP A 16 6.86 4.17 -14.46
C TRP A 16 5.33 4.13 -14.65
N LEU A 17 4.56 4.79 -13.78
CA LEU A 17 3.10 4.80 -13.87
C LEU A 17 2.58 5.54 -15.10
N ASP A 18 3.18 6.69 -15.45
CA ASP A 18 2.86 7.42 -16.68
C ASP A 18 3.08 6.51 -17.91
N THR A 19 4.14 5.69 -17.91
CA THR A 19 4.42 4.68 -18.97
C THR A 19 3.30 3.63 -19.05
N LEU A 20 2.80 3.13 -17.90
CA LEU A 20 1.70 2.16 -17.87
C LEU A 20 0.38 2.77 -18.36
N VAL A 21 0.09 4.00 -17.95
CA VAL A 21 -1.12 4.71 -18.35
C VAL A 21 -1.08 5.02 -19.86
N GLU A 22 0.04 5.50 -20.39
CA GLU A 22 0.20 5.73 -21.84
C GLU A 22 -0.06 4.45 -22.64
N ARG A 23 0.52 3.33 -22.18
CA ARG A 23 0.31 2.02 -22.80
C ARG A 23 -1.16 1.61 -22.81
N GLU A 24 -1.85 1.77 -21.68
CA GLU A 24 -3.25 1.37 -21.58
C GLU A 24 -4.18 2.30 -22.38
N LEU A 25 -3.85 3.58 -22.51
CA LEU A 25 -4.55 4.49 -23.42
C LEU A 25 -4.42 4.03 -24.88
N LEU A 26 -3.24 3.59 -25.32
CA LEU A 26 -3.07 3.03 -26.67
C LEU A 26 -3.86 1.73 -26.87
N ARG A 27 -3.81 0.82 -25.88
CA ARG A 27 -4.64 -0.41 -25.91
C ARG A 27 -6.13 -0.12 -25.99
N LEU A 28 -6.59 0.90 -25.27
CA LEU A 28 -7.98 1.32 -25.28
C LEU A 28 -8.38 1.86 -26.66
N ARG A 29 -7.54 2.72 -27.28
CA ARG A 29 -7.75 3.23 -28.64
C ARG A 29 -7.83 2.12 -29.68
N ALA A 30 -6.88 1.18 -29.65
CA ALA A 30 -6.87 0.03 -30.55
C ALA A 30 -8.14 -0.84 -30.42
N ARG A 31 -8.67 -1.02 -29.20
CA ARG A 31 -9.96 -1.73 -28.99
C ARG A 31 -11.15 -0.98 -29.60
N PHE A 32 -11.18 0.35 -29.46
CA PHE A 32 -12.22 1.16 -30.09
C PHE A 32 -12.16 1.06 -31.61
N GLU A 33 -10.98 1.16 -32.22
CA GLU A 33 -10.80 1.00 -33.67
C GLU A 33 -11.31 -0.36 -34.18
N LEU A 34 -10.97 -1.45 -33.49
CA LEU A 34 -11.48 -2.80 -33.83
C LEU A 34 -13.01 -2.90 -33.68
N SER A 35 -13.59 -2.26 -32.67
CA SER A 35 -15.06 -2.25 -32.52
C SER A 35 -15.72 -1.50 -33.69
N LEU A 36 -15.16 -0.37 -34.12
CA LEU A 36 -15.65 0.41 -35.25
C LEU A 36 -15.57 -0.37 -36.57
N ASP A 37 -14.60 -1.27 -36.69
CA ASP A 37 -14.44 -2.17 -37.83
C ASP A 37 -15.56 -3.21 -37.95
N GLU A 38 -16.05 -3.74 -36.83
CA GLU A 38 -17.15 -4.72 -36.78
C GLU A 38 -18.51 -4.12 -37.20
N TRP A 39 -18.69 -2.80 -37.04
CA TRP A 39 -19.90 -2.07 -37.44
C TRP A 39 -19.79 -1.40 -38.83
N ARG A 40 -18.74 -1.69 -39.61
CA ARG A 40 -18.55 -1.17 -40.97
C ARG A 40 -19.73 -1.57 -41.88
N GLY A 41 -20.67 -0.64 -42.07
CA GLY A 41 -21.79 -0.76 -43.01
C GLY A 41 -23.19 -0.47 -42.47
N LEU A 42 -23.35 -0.25 -41.16
CA LEU A 42 -24.66 0.03 -40.54
C LEU A 42 -24.80 1.45 -39.97
N TYR A 43 -23.70 2.06 -39.55
CA TYR A 43 -23.63 3.43 -39.03
C TYR A 43 -22.18 3.92 -39.11
N ILE A 44 -21.96 5.20 -39.49
CA ILE A 44 -20.63 5.84 -39.43
C ILE A 44 -20.68 6.87 -38.29
N SER A 45 -19.97 6.60 -37.20
CA SER A 45 -19.77 7.50 -36.06
C SER A 45 -18.65 8.51 -36.31
N ASP A 46 -18.60 9.62 -35.57
CA ASP A 46 -17.52 10.62 -35.70
C ASP A 46 -16.13 10.00 -35.44
N ALA A 47 -16.03 9.06 -34.49
CA ALA A 47 -14.80 8.30 -34.24
C ALA A 47 -14.40 7.38 -35.42
N GLN A 48 -15.37 6.87 -36.20
CA GLN A 48 -15.08 6.12 -37.43
C GLN A 48 -14.53 7.02 -38.54
N VAL A 49 -15.03 8.26 -38.63
CA VAL A 49 -14.47 9.23 -39.58
C VAL A 49 -13.02 9.53 -39.21
N ASP A 50 -12.75 9.77 -37.92
CA ASP A 50 -11.39 10.02 -37.44
C ASP A 50 -10.46 8.82 -37.68
N ALA A 51 -10.94 7.58 -37.48
CA ALA A 51 -10.17 6.37 -37.74
C ALA A 51 -9.90 6.14 -39.25
N LEU A 52 -10.86 6.46 -40.12
CA LEU A 52 -10.69 6.40 -41.59
C LEU A 52 -9.74 7.48 -42.12
N LEU A 53 -9.57 8.57 -41.37
CA LEU A 53 -8.63 9.64 -41.66
C LEU A 53 -7.20 9.34 -41.16
N GLN A 54 -7.01 8.28 -40.35
CA GLN A 54 -5.67 7.87 -39.92
C GLN A 54 -4.87 7.28 -41.10
N PRO A 55 -3.55 7.54 -41.16
CA PRO A 55 -2.71 6.99 -42.20
C PRO A 55 -2.62 5.45 -42.12
N PRO A 56 -2.61 4.73 -43.25
CA PRO A 56 -2.38 3.29 -43.26
C PRO A 56 -1.05 2.95 -42.59
N GLY A 57 -1.07 2.04 -41.60
CA GLY A 57 0.08 1.66 -40.76
C GLY A 57 0.03 2.16 -39.31
N ALA A 58 -0.95 2.99 -38.94
CA ALA A 58 -1.13 3.49 -37.57
C ALA A 58 -1.32 2.36 -36.53
N ALA A 59 -2.13 1.34 -36.84
CA ALA A 59 -2.39 0.22 -35.93
C ALA A 59 -1.14 -0.65 -35.66
N GLU A 60 -0.29 -0.86 -36.66
CA GLU A 60 0.97 -1.62 -36.53
C GLU A 60 2.02 -0.82 -35.74
N ALA A 61 2.05 0.51 -35.94
CA ALA A 61 2.87 1.43 -35.15
C ALA A 61 2.43 1.47 -33.68
N ASP A 62 1.12 1.47 -33.41
CA ASP A 62 0.56 1.43 -32.06
C ASP A 62 0.88 0.11 -31.36
N ALA A 63 0.79 -1.03 -32.05
CA ALA A 63 1.18 -2.32 -31.49
C ALA A 63 2.67 -2.34 -31.08
N ALA A 64 3.56 -1.89 -31.97
CA ALA A 64 4.99 -1.77 -31.67
C ALA A 64 5.26 -0.79 -30.51
N ARG A 65 4.49 0.29 -30.41
CA ARG A 65 4.59 1.24 -29.30
C ARG A 65 4.12 0.65 -27.98
N ILE A 66 3.03 -0.13 -27.96
CA ILE A 66 2.54 -0.86 -26.78
C ILE A 66 3.61 -1.83 -26.25
N ASP A 67 4.28 -2.56 -27.14
CA ASP A 67 5.36 -3.48 -26.78
C ASP A 67 6.58 -2.72 -26.24
N ALA A 68 6.97 -1.62 -26.89
CA ALA A 68 8.07 -0.76 -26.43
C ALA A 68 7.80 -0.17 -25.04
N LEU A 69 6.59 0.34 -24.79
CA LEU A 69 6.18 0.86 -23.48
C LEU A 69 6.16 -0.24 -22.41
N THR A 70 5.75 -1.46 -22.79
CA THR A 70 5.82 -2.62 -21.89
C THR A 70 7.26 -2.91 -21.50
N ALA A 71 8.17 -3.03 -22.47
CA ALA A 71 9.59 -3.26 -22.22
C ALA A 71 10.23 -2.13 -21.40
N GLN A 72 9.86 -0.87 -21.66
CA GLN A 72 10.32 0.29 -20.90
C GLN A 72 9.87 0.22 -19.43
N ALA A 73 8.59 -0.10 -19.18
CA ALA A 73 8.08 -0.23 -17.82
C ALA A 73 8.76 -1.38 -17.06
N ARG A 74 9.04 -2.51 -17.72
CA ARG A 74 9.82 -3.62 -17.14
C ARG A 74 11.23 -3.18 -16.77
N ALA A 75 11.92 -2.53 -17.70
CA ALA A 75 13.30 -2.08 -17.50
C ALA A 75 13.42 -0.99 -16.41
N ALA A 76 12.36 -0.20 -16.19
CA ALA A 76 12.32 0.80 -15.13
C ALA A 76 12.09 0.22 -13.74
N TRP A 77 11.53 -1.00 -13.63
CA TRP A 77 11.12 -1.59 -12.35
C TRP A 77 12.27 -1.75 -11.33
N PRO A 78 13.45 -2.31 -11.68
CA PRO A 78 14.56 -2.46 -10.74
C PRO A 78 14.99 -1.12 -10.12
N ALA A 79 15.03 -0.04 -10.92
CA ALA A 79 15.39 1.29 -10.44
C ALA A 79 14.41 1.85 -9.40
N LEU A 80 13.14 1.42 -9.39
CA LEU A 80 12.18 1.77 -8.34
C LEU A 80 12.52 1.13 -6.99
N GLN A 81 13.16 -0.04 -7.02
CA GLN A 81 13.50 -0.81 -5.83
C GLN A 81 14.85 -0.41 -5.23
N GLU A 82 15.70 0.27 -6.00
CA GLU A 82 17.01 0.75 -5.54
C GLU A 82 16.93 2.04 -4.70
N GLY A 83 15.82 2.80 -4.78
CA GLY A 83 15.66 4.01 -3.99
C GLY A 83 14.28 4.67 -4.07
N GLY A 84 14.08 5.71 -3.26
CA GLY A 84 12.83 6.48 -3.25
C GLY A 84 11.67 5.80 -2.50
N LEU A 85 10.44 6.15 -2.88
CA LEU A 85 9.22 5.70 -2.19
C LEU A 85 9.02 4.18 -2.28
N ALA A 86 9.12 3.61 -3.48
CA ALA A 86 8.85 2.20 -3.73
C ALA A 86 9.82 1.29 -2.97
N ALA A 87 11.13 1.58 -3.02
CA ALA A 87 12.15 0.88 -2.22
C ALA A 87 11.85 0.91 -0.71
N ARG A 88 11.46 2.07 -0.17
CA ARG A 88 11.12 2.21 1.26
C ARG A 88 9.89 1.38 1.63
N LEU A 89 8.84 1.43 0.81
CA LEU A 89 7.61 0.67 1.05
C LEU A 89 7.88 -0.84 0.96
N GLY A 90 8.52 -1.31 -0.12
CA GLY A 90 8.84 -2.71 -0.33
C GLY A 90 9.68 -3.28 0.82
N ALA A 91 10.73 -2.59 1.23
CA ALA A 91 11.59 -3.03 2.33
C ALA A 91 10.89 -3.04 3.70
N ARG A 92 10.13 -1.99 4.04
CA ARG A 92 9.44 -1.90 5.35
C ARG A 92 8.27 -2.87 5.50
N LEU A 93 7.59 -3.15 4.39
CA LEU A 93 6.40 -3.97 4.38
C LEU A 93 6.67 -5.40 3.94
N ALA A 94 7.91 -5.72 3.53
CA ALA A 94 8.31 -7.02 2.98
C ALA A 94 7.39 -7.48 1.85
N LEU A 95 7.07 -6.55 0.93
CA LEU A 95 6.18 -6.81 -0.20
C LEU A 95 6.96 -7.44 -1.35
N ASP A 96 6.32 -8.37 -2.03
CA ASP A 96 6.82 -8.82 -3.33
C ASP A 96 6.63 -7.75 -4.43
N GLU A 97 7.14 -8.03 -5.63
CA GLU A 97 7.10 -7.07 -6.73
C GLU A 97 5.66 -6.72 -7.18
N ALA A 98 4.77 -7.71 -7.23
CA ALA A 98 3.40 -7.52 -7.67
C ALA A 98 2.56 -6.80 -6.61
N GLU A 99 2.77 -7.13 -5.33
CA GLU A 99 2.16 -6.46 -4.20
C GLU A 99 2.56 -4.98 -4.14
N LEU A 100 3.86 -4.70 -4.31
CA LEU A 100 4.36 -3.33 -4.36
C LEU A 100 3.78 -2.55 -5.54
N ALA A 101 3.73 -3.16 -6.73
CA ALA A 101 3.16 -2.52 -7.91
C ALA A 101 1.69 -2.15 -7.71
N LEU A 102 0.90 -3.07 -7.14
CA LEU A 102 -0.52 -2.83 -6.86
C LEU A 102 -0.72 -1.72 -5.81
N LEU A 103 0.12 -1.69 -4.77
CA LEU A 103 0.10 -0.63 -3.77
C LEU A 103 0.42 0.74 -4.38
N LEU A 104 1.41 0.81 -5.27
CA LEU A 104 1.76 2.05 -5.98
C LEU A 104 0.62 2.56 -6.86
N LEU A 105 -0.11 1.68 -7.54
CA LEU A 105 -1.29 2.07 -8.32
C LEU A 105 -2.36 2.73 -7.44
N ALA A 106 -2.68 2.11 -6.30
CA ALA A 106 -3.69 2.58 -5.36
C ALA A 106 -3.30 3.88 -4.65
N LEU A 107 -2.00 4.10 -4.44
CA LEU A 107 -1.43 5.28 -3.78
C LEU A 107 -1.35 6.49 -4.71
N ALA A 108 -1.32 6.27 -6.03
CA ALA A 108 -1.09 7.32 -7.02
C ALA A 108 -2.05 8.52 -6.93
N PRO A 109 -3.38 8.36 -6.74
CA PRO A 109 -4.31 9.49 -6.65
C PRO A 109 -4.05 10.40 -5.44
N ASP A 110 -3.62 9.83 -4.32
CA ASP A 110 -3.29 10.58 -3.09
C ASP A 110 -1.94 11.29 -3.16
N LEU A 111 -1.03 10.84 -4.04
CA LEU A 111 0.25 11.48 -4.30
C LEU A 111 0.16 12.55 -5.39
N ASP A 112 -0.67 12.32 -6.41
CA ASP A 112 -0.87 13.25 -7.50
C ASP A 112 -2.31 13.14 -8.06
N PRO A 113 -3.18 14.15 -7.81
CA PRO A 113 -4.59 14.12 -8.18
C PRO A 113 -4.88 13.92 -9.67
N ARG A 114 -3.91 14.09 -10.57
CA ARG A 114 -4.07 13.75 -12.01
C ARG A 114 -4.56 12.32 -12.22
N TYR A 115 -4.16 11.40 -11.34
CA TYR A 115 -4.43 9.98 -11.51
C TYR A 115 -5.90 9.69 -11.22
N GLU A 116 -6.60 10.54 -10.45
CA GLU A 116 -8.06 10.47 -10.33
C GLU A 116 -8.73 10.61 -11.70
N ALA A 117 -8.34 11.62 -12.48
CA ALA A 117 -8.92 11.87 -13.79
C ALA A 117 -8.53 10.80 -14.81
N LEU A 118 -7.27 10.34 -14.78
CA LEU A 118 -6.78 9.27 -15.66
C LEU A 118 -7.47 7.95 -15.35
N TYR A 119 -7.63 7.59 -14.08
CA TYR A 119 -8.32 6.36 -13.67
C TYR A 119 -9.81 6.43 -13.97
N ALA A 120 -10.47 7.55 -13.73
CA ALA A 120 -11.87 7.76 -14.12
C ALA A 120 -12.08 7.54 -15.62
N TYR A 121 -11.20 8.10 -16.46
CA TYR A 121 -11.24 7.88 -17.91
C TYR A 121 -10.99 6.42 -18.28
N LEU A 122 -9.95 5.80 -17.71
CA LEU A 122 -9.59 4.40 -18.02
C LEU A 122 -10.57 3.37 -17.44
N ASN A 123 -11.33 3.72 -16.40
CA ASN A 123 -12.43 2.94 -15.86
C ASN A 123 -13.73 3.11 -16.68
N ASP A 124 -13.77 4.09 -17.60
CA ASP A 124 -14.98 4.52 -18.31
C ASP A 124 -16.12 4.94 -17.36
N ASP A 125 -15.77 5.57 -16.24
CA ASP A 125 -16.73 5.97 -15.22
C ASP A 125 -16.19 7.15 -14.39
N ALA A 126 -16.78 8.35 -14.59
CA ALA A 126 -16.35 9.58 -13.92
C ALA A 126 -16.52 9.55 -12.39
N ALA A 127 -17.37 8.65 -11.87
CA ALA A 127 -17.53 8.46 -10.44
C ALA A 127 -16.43 7.55 -9.84
N HIS A 128 -15.72 6.77 -10.67
CA HIS A 128 -14.71 5.81 -10.24
C HIS A 128 -13.28 6.36 -10.44
N ARG A 129 -12.81 7.13 -9.46
CA ARG A 129 -11.52 7.86 -9.52
C ARG A 129 -10.33 7.07 -8.98
N LEU A 130 -10.58 5.89 -8.45
CA LEU A 130 -9.54 5.01 -7.93
C LEU A 130 -9.28 3.87 -8.92
N PRO A 131 -8.12 3.19 -8.84
CA PRO A 131 -7.89 2.06 -9.70
C PRO A 131 -8.85 0.93 -9.34
N SER A 132 -9.67 0.50 -10.30
CA SER A 132 -10.49 -0.70 -10.14
C SER A 132 -9.61 -1.96 -10.25
N LEU A 133 -10.10 -3.11 -9.75
CA LEU A 133 -9.41 -4.39 -9.93
C LEU A 133 -9.18 -4.72 -11.40
N ASP A 134 -10.13 -4.42 -12.29
CA ASP A 134 -9.95 -4.58 -13.73
C ASP A 134 -8.86 -3.65 -14.28
N LEU A 135 -8.89 -2.37 -13.90
CA LEU A 135 -7.89 -1.40 -14.35
C LEU A 135 -6.48 -1.79 -13.88
N ALA A 136 -6.32 -2.17 -12.61
CA ALA A 136 -5.05 -2.64 -12.08
C ALA A 136 -4.52 -3.85 -12.86
N ARG A 137 -5.38 -4.84 -13.14
CA ARG A 137 -5.01 -6.01 -13.97
C ARG A 137 -4.56 -5.59 -15.37
N ARG A 138 -5.25 -4.67 -16.02
CA ARG A 138 -4.87 -4.17 -17.36
C ARG A 138 -3.54 -3.40 -17.32
N LEU A 139 -3.35 -2.52 -16.33
CA LEU A 139 -2.13 -1.74 -16.15
C LEU A 139 -0.92 -2.60 -15.79
N LEU A 140 -1.07 -3.72 -15.08
CA LEU A 140 0.03 -4.61 -14.73
C LEU A 140 0.28 -5.72 -15.76
N GLN A 141 -0.59 -5.87 -16.75
CA GLN A 141 -0.51 -6.94 -17.75
C GLN A 141 0.85 -6.94 -18.46
N GLY A 142 1.55 -8.07 -18.36
CA GLY A 142 2.83 -8.29 -19.03
C GLY A 142 3.99 -7.48 -18.45
N LEU A 143 4.02 -7.16 -17.16
CA LEU A 143 5.18 -6.50 -16.53
C LEU A 143 6.19 -7.44 -15.88
N PHE A 144 5.80 -8.65 -15.48
CA PHE A 144 6.69 -9.55 -14.73
C PHE A 144 6.87 -10.88 -15.48
N GLU A 145 8.11 -11.37 -15.55
CA GLU A 145 8.52 -12.47 -16.46
C GLU A 145 8.03 -13.86 -16.03
N ASP A 146 7.81 -14.09 -14.73
CA ASP A 146 7.46 -15.40 -14.14
C ASP A 146 5.96 -15.75 -14.18
N GLY A 147 5.19 -15.23 -15.14
CA GLY A 147 3.75 -15.48 -15.16
C GLY A 147 3.03 -14.86 -13.95
N LEU A 148 3.64 -13.85 -13.32
CA LEU A 148 2.96 -12.85 -12.50
C LEU A 148 2.09 -11.91 -13.38
N GLU A 149 1.37 -12.49 -14.34
CA GLU A 149 0.05 -11.98 -14.74
C GLU A 149 -0.91 -11.98 -13.52
N ALA A 150 -0.48 -12.65 -12.43
CA ALA A 150 -0.70 -12.39 -11.01
C ALA A 150 -2.08 -11.89 -10.71
N ASP A 151 -2.94 -12.85 -10.40
CA ASP A 151 -4.31 -12.72 -9.96
C ASP A 151 -4.50 -11.50 -9.05
N VAL A 152 -4.73 -10.33 -9.65
CA VAL A 152 -4.96 -9.06 -8.93
C VAL A 152 -6.12 -9.24 -7.96
N ALA A 153 -7.06 -10.14 -8.27
CA ALA A 153 -8.12 -10.53 -7.37
C ALA A 153 -7.64 -11.39 -6.18
N ALA A 154 -6.60 -12.21 -6.32
CA ALA A 154 -5.95 -12.90 -5.20
C ALA A 154 -5.12 -11.95 -4.33
N LEU A 155 -4.33 -11.06 -4.93
CA LEU A 155 -3.55 -10.03 -4.21
C LEU A 155 -4.48 -9.10 -3.41
N ALA A 156 -5.60 -8.72 -4.01
CA ALA A 156 -6.65 -7.93 -3.38
C ALA A 156 -7.73 -8.79 -2.69
N SER A 157 -7.50 -10.10 -2.49
CA SER A 157 -8.45 -10.92 -1.74
C SER A 157 -8.38 -10.58 -0.25
N PRO A 158 -9.43 -10.84 0.54
CA PRO A 158 -9.39 -10.61 1.99
C PRO A 158 -8.23 -11.33 2.71
N ALA A 159 -7.70 -12.42 2.13
CA ALA A 159 -6.56 -13.17 2.64
C ALA A 159 -5.22 -12.76 2.03
N GLY A 160 -5.21 -11.89 1.02
CA GLY A 160 -3.99 -11.38 0.40
C GLY A 160 -3.27 -10.39 1.32
N THR A 161 -1.94 -10.39 1.30
CA THR A 161 -1.07 -9.60 2.19
C THR A 161 -1.46 -8.13 2.27
N LEU A 162 -1.83 -7.53 1.12
CA LEU A 162 -2.17 -6.12 1.01
C LEU A 162 -3.47 -5.79 1.74
N VAL A 163 -4.52 -6.59 1.53
CA VAL A 163 -5.78 -6.37 2.21
C VAL A 163 -5.62 -6.80 3.66
N ASP A 164 -5.26 -8.05 3.94
CA ASP A 164 -5.09 -8.63 5.28
C ASP A 164 -4.17 -7.78 6.19
N GLY A 165 -3.07 -7.27 5.63
CA GLY A 165 -2.14 -6.34 6.26
C GLY A 165 -2.70 -4.94 6.54
N GLY A 166 -3.85 -4.59 5.98
CA GLY A 166 -4.49 -3.29 6.08
C GLY A 166 -3.86 -2.22 5.18
N LEU A 167 -3.06 -2.62 4.20
CA LEU A 167 -2.37 -1.70 3.27
C LEU A 167 -3.31 -1.16 2.20
N LEU A 168 -4.24 -2.02 1.76
CA LEU A 168 -5.30 -1.69 0.81
C LEU A 168 -6.67 -1.91 1.43
N GLU A 169 -7.58 -1.00 1.11
CA GLU A 169 -9.01 -1.09 1.37
C GLU A 169 -9.74 -1.32 0.05
N LEU A 170 -10.64 -2.30 0.04
CA LEU A 170 -11.54 -2.52 -1.08
C LEU A 170 -12.81 -1.70 -0.90
N ILE A 171 -13.08 -0.82 -1.86
CA ILE A 171 -14.32 -0.06 -1.91
C ILE A 171 -15.31 -0.81 -2.78
N GLU A 172 -16.43 -1.19 -2.17
CA GLU A 172 -17.54 -1.82 -2.88
C GLU A 172 -18.27 -0.77 -3.73
N PRO A 173 -18.61 -1.08 -4.99
CA PRO A 173 -19.41 -0.19 -5.81
C PRO A 173 -20.80 0.01 -5.19
N ALA A 174 -21.38 1.20 -5.35
CA ALA A 174 -22.68 1.56 -4.79
C ALA A 174 -23.82 0.63 -5.24
N GLU A 175 -23.69 0.04 -6.43
CA GLU A 175 -24.59 -1.00 -6.93
C GLU A 175 -23.86 -2.35 -6.98
N PRO A 176 -24.53 -3.46 -6.61
CA PRO A 176 -23.95 -4.80 -6.69
C PRO A 176 -23.71 -5.18 -8.15
N ARG A 177 -22.51 -4.86 -8.64
CA ARG A 177 -22.00 -5.18 -9.97
C ARG A 177 -20.90 -6.23 -9.87
N SER A 178 -20.20 -6.44 -10.99
CA SER A 178 -19.03 -7.30 -11.06
C SER A 178 -17.97 -6.90 -10.02
N ARG A 179 -17.39 -7.88 -9.31
CA ARG A 179 -16.28 -7.69 -8.36
C ARG A 179 -15.10 -6.92 -8.96
N TRP A 180 -14.92 -7.01 -10.28
CA TRP A 180 -13.84 -6.34 -11.01
C TRP A 180 -13.96 -4.80 -11.00
N ARG A 181 -15.14 -4.26 -10.66
CA ARG A 181 -15.37 -2.82 -10.47
C ARG A 181 -15.07 -2.32 -9.06
N ARG A 182 -14.68 -3.19 -8.13
CA ARG A 182 -14.21 -2.76 -6.81
C ARG A 182 -12.97 -1.90 -6.97
N GLU A 183 -12.94 -0.79 -6.25
CA GLU A 183 -11.85 0.15 -6.26
C GLU A 183 -10.85 -0.16 -5.16
N LEU A 184 -9.57 0.05 -5.45
CA LEU A 184 -8.46 -0.12 -4.52
C LEU A 184 -8.12 1.26 -3.93
N ARG A 185 -8.19 1.38 -2.60
CA ARG A 185 -7.72 2.56 -1.88
C ARG A 185 -6.52 2.20 -1.03
N ALA A 186 -5.46 2.99 -1.08
CA ALA A 186 -4.38 2.88 -0.11
C ALA A 186 -4.88 3.31 1.27
N ALA A 187 -4.52 2.56 2.31
CA ALA A 187 -4.88 2.95 3.66
C ALA A 187 -4.23 4.29 4.03
N GLU A 188 -4.96 5.11 4.80
CA GLU A 188 -4.55 6.45 5.20
C GLU A 188 -3.13 6.49 5.81
N LEU A 189 -2.78 5.50 6.64
CA LEU A 189 -1.44 5.41 7.22
C LEU A 189 -0.33 5.20 6.16
N VAL A 190 -0.64 4.50 5.08
CA VAL A 190 0.30 4.33 3.94
C VAL A 190 0.45 5.65 3.19
N VAL A 191 -0.64 6.37 2.97
CA VAL A 191 -0.65 7.71 2.35
C VAL A 191 0.20 8.68 3.17
N GLN A 192 -0.03 8.74 4.48
CA GLN A 192 0.76 9.56 5.40
C GLN A 192 2.25 9.21 5.35
N LEU A 193 2.60 7.91 5.38
CA LEU A 193 4.01 7.50 5.24
C LEU A 193 4.60 7.99 3.93
N ALA A 194 3.89 7.83 2.82
CA ALA A 194 4.36 8.18 1.49
C ALA A 194 4.59 9.69 1.33
N GLN A 195 3.73 10.50 1.95
CA GLN A 195 3.85 11.95 2.01
C GLN A 195 4.86 12.45 3.06
N GLY A 196 5.46 11.54 3.84
CA GLY A 196 6.38 11.88 4.92
C GLY A 196 5.70 12.53 6.13
N LEU A 197 4.39 12.34 6.28
CA LEU A 197 3.60 12.81 7.42
C LEU A 197 3.77 11.86 8.61
N PRO A 198 3.60 12.38 9.85
CA PRO A 198 3.52 11.53 11.04
C PRO A 198 2.36 10.55 10.92
N LEU A 199 2.59 9.29 11.33
CA LEU A 199 1.55 8.27 11.35
C LEU A 199 0.58 8.52 12.51
N ALA A 200 -0.66 8.86 12.16
CA ALA A 200 -1.73 9.13 13.09
C ALA A 200 -3.06 8.63 12.52
N ASP A 201 -3.81 7.92 13.35
CA ASP A 201 -5.17 7.48 13.03
C ASP A 201 -6.15 8.11 14.02
N PRO A 202 -7.19 8.82 13.57
CA PRO A 202 -8.18 9.44 14.45
C PRO A 202 -8.80 8.50 15.48
N ARG A 203 -8.82 7.19 15.20
CA ARG A 203 -9.37 6.16 16.08
C ARG A 203 -8.57 5.94 17.35
N TRP A 204 -7.28 6.23 17.35
CA TRP A 204 -6.39 5.95 18.50
C TRP A 204 -5.32 7.01 18.76
N GLN A 205 -5.20 8.05 17.93
CA GLN A 205 -4.14 9.07 18.02
C GLN A 205 -4.06 9.80 19.37
N HIS A 206 -5.19 9.89 20.11
CA HIS A 206 -5.24 10.54 21.41
C HIS A 206 -4.84 9.62 22.57
N GLU A 207 -4.84 8.31 22.33
CA GLU A 207 -4.56 7.26 23.31
C GLU A 207 -3.21 6.58 23.04
N ALA A 208 -2.65 6.75 21.84
CA ALA A 208 -1.35 6.22 21.48
C ALA A 208 -0.22 7.24 21.70
N ALA A 209 0.93 6.76 22.17
CA ALA A 209 2.12 7.58 22.38
C ALA A 209 3.32 7.02 21.62
N TRP A 210 3.92 7.86 20.77
CA TRP A 210 5.18 7.57 20.10
C TRP A 210 6.36 7.95 20.97
N THR A 211 7.25 6.98 21.24
CA THR A 211 8.52 7.22 21.94
C THR A 211 9.67 7.05 20.94
N PRO A 212 10.53 8.06 20.73
CA PRO A 212 11.68 7.94 19.85
C PRO A 212 12.72 6.98 20.44
N ALA A 213 13.49 6.32 19.58
CA ALA A 213 14.61 5.51 20.02
C ALA A 213 15.69 6.41 20.68
N PRO A 214 16.25 6.04 21.85
CA PRO A 214 17.38 6.76 22.46
C PRO A 214 18.64 6.74 21.59
N LEU A 215 19.48 7.78 21.74
CA LEU A 215 20.65 8.05 20.90
C LEU A 215 21.87 7.16 21.16
N GLN A 216 21.93 6.45 22.30
CA GLN A 216 23.04 5.54 22.65
C GLN A 216 22.54 4.26 23.35
N PRO A 217 22.68 3.08 22.70
CA PRO A 217 22.18 1.80 23.22
C PRO A 217 23.18 1.01 24.10
N PRO A 218 22.74 0.36 25.20
CA PRO A 218 23.39 -0.84 25.76
C PRO A 218 23.04 -2.12 24.96
N ARG A 219 23.62 -3.29 25.32
CA ARG A 219 23.55 -4.54 24.52
C ARG A 219 22.83 -5.70 25.25
N LEU A 220 21.71 -6.23 24.73
CA LEU A 220 21.11 -7.52 25.12
C LEU A 220 20.47 -8.28 23.92
N GLY A 221 20.38 -9.62 24.05
CA GLY A 221 20.00 -10.60 23.02
C GLY A 221 18.50 -10.74 22.68
N ALA A 222 18.17 -11.63 21.74
CA ALA A 222 16.97 -11.60 20.89
C ALA A 222 15.83 -12.55 21.28
N GLU A 223 14.57 -12.05 21.27
CA GLU A 223 13.31 -12.75 20.97
C GLU A 223 12.20 -11.73 20.56
N PRO A 224 11.16 -12.11 19.78
CA PRO A 224 10.18 -11.19 19.15
C PRO A 224 9.00 -10.77 20.03
N LEU A 225 8.77 -11.44 21.16
CA LEU A 225 7.77 -11.10 22.16
C LEU A 225 8.47 -10.83 23.49
N VAL A 226 8.37 -9.61 24.01
CA VAL A 226 8.97 -9.24 25.30
C VAL A 226 7.86 -8.93 26.29
N HIS A 227 7.72 -9.79 27.30
CA HIS A 227 6.85 -9.51 28.43
C HIS A 227 7.64 -8.79 29.51
N VAL A 228 7.26 -7.56 29.83
CA VAL A 228 7.89 -6.75 30.87
C VAL A 228 6.93 -6.67 32.05
N ALA A 229 7.18 -7.52 33.05
CA ALA A 229 6.43 -7.55 34.30
C ALA A 229 7.18 -6.75 35.37
N GLY A 230 6.42 -6.04 36.21
CA GLY A 230 6.93 -5.29 37.35
C GLY A 230 5.77 -4.76 38.19
N GLU A 231 6.04 -4.25 39.39
CA GLU A 231 5.00 -3.60 40.21
C GLU A 231 4.81 -2.14 39.78
N ASP A 232 5.91 -1.40 39.56
CA ASP A 232 5.89 0.00 39.13
C ASP A 232 5.76 0.15 37.60
N ALA A 233 4.81 1.00 37.19
CA ALA A 233 4.57 1.39 35.81
C ALA A 233 5.73 2.15 35.17
N GLU A 234 6.41 3.01 35.93
CA GLU A 234 7.54 3.80 35.42
C GLU A 234 8.72 2.89 35.10
N ASP A 235 9.04 1.94 36.00
CA ASP A 235 10.12 0.97 35.81
C ASP A 235 9.86 0.08 34.60
N ARG A 236 8.61 -0.38 34.40
CA ARG A 236 8.21 -1.14 33.21
C ARG A 236 8.43 -0.32 31.94
N ARG A 237 8.00 0.96 31.94
CA ARG A 237 8.18 1.87 30.80
C ARG A 237 9.65 2.15 30.51
N GLN A 238 10.47 2.33 31.55
CA GLN A 238 11.91 2.54 31.40
C GLN A 238 12.61 1.30 30.86
N ALA A 239 12.23 0.10 31.31
CA ALA A 239 12.75 -1.16 30.80
C ALA A 239 12.39 -1.38 29.31
N LEU A 240 11.16 -1.06 28.90
CA LEU A 240 10.74 -1.10 27.50
C LEU A 240 11.53 -0.11 26.64
N GLN A 241 11.71 1.13 27.12
CA GLN A 241 12.52 2.13 26.42
C GLN A 241 13.97 1.70 26.27
N ALA A 242 14.55 1.10 27.31
CA ALA A 242 15.89 0.55 27.25
C ALA A 242 15.97 -0.54 26.17
N TRP A 243 15.06 -1.52 26.21
CA TRP A 243 15.01 -2.63 25.24
C TRP A 243 14.86 -2.16 23.78
N ALA A 244 13.95 -1.21 23.54
CA ALA A 244 13.71 -0.65 22.21
C ALA A 244 14.92 0.18 21.73
N GLY A 245 15.55 0.89 22.68
CA GLY A 245 16.78 1.63 22.46
C GLY A 245 17.91 0.79 21.95
N GLU A 246 18.15 -0.39 22.53
CA GLU A 246 19.20 -1.33 22.07
C GLU A 246 19.09 -1.69 20.59
N ARG A 247 17.85 -1.66 20.06
CA ARG A 247 17.51 -2.07 18.70
C ARG A 247 17.32 -0.88 17.77
N GLY A 248 17.45 0.35 18.27
CA GLY A 248 17.16 1.57 17.50
C GLY A 248 15.70 1.68 17.06
N LEU A 249 14.78 1.02 17.79
CA LEU A 249 13.37 0.97 17.42
C LEU A 249 12.59 2.10 18.13
N PRO A 250 11.83 2.92 17.40
CA PRO A 250 10.78 3.70 18.03
C PRO A 250 9.73 2.76 18.66
N VAL A 251 8.99 3.27 19.64
CA VAL A 251 7.94 2.50 20.32
C VAL A 251 6.60 3.20 20.14
N LEU A 252 5.61 2.46 19.64
CA LEU A 252 4.21 2.86 19.65
C LEU A 252 3.55 2.21 20.87
N ARG A 253 3.20 3.00 21.87
CA ARG A 253 2.57 2.51 23.10
C ARG A 253 1.07 2.78 23.08
N VAL A 254 0.27 1.79 23.47
CA VAL A 254 -1.20 1.85 23.48
C VAL A 254 -1.81 1.07 24.64
N PRO A 255 -2.96 1.50 25.17
CA PRO A 255 -3.74 0.72 26.13
C PRO A 255 -4.25 -0.61 25.55
N SER A 256 -4.42 -1.63 26.38
CA SER A 256 -4.88 -2.97 25.98
C SER A 256 -6.27 -2.97 25.35
N ALA A 257 -7.18 -2.11 25.85
CA ALA A 257 -8.51 -1.91 25.25
C ALA A 257 -8.44 -1.40 23.81
N VAL A 258 -7.54 -0.44 23.54
CA VAL A 258 -7.32 0.14 22.21
C VAL A 258 -6.66 -0.89 21.28
N ALA A 259 -5.69 -1.65 21.79
CA ALA A 259 -5.07 -2.75 21.05
C ALA A 259 -6.08 -3.83 20.66
N ALA A 260 -7.01 -4.18 21.55
CA ALA A 260 -8.07 -5.13 21.27
C ALA A 260 -9.06 -4.63 20.19
N ALA A 261 -9.41 -3.34 20.23
CA ALA A 261 -10.35 -2.74 19.28
C ALA A 261 -9.73 -2.43 17.90
N HIS A 262 -8.45 -2.05 17.86
CA HIS A 262 -7.83 -1.43 16.68
C HIS A 262 -6.50 -2.08 16.24
N GLY A 263 -6.21 -3.30 16.73
CA GLY A 263 -4.93 -3.98 16.56
C GLY A 263 -4.38 -4.03 15.14
N ARG A 264 -5.23 -4.20 14.12
CA ARG A 264 -4.79 -4.21 12.71
C ARG A 264 -4.19 -2.87 12.26
N SER A 265 -4.85 -1.76 12.57
CA SER A 265 -4.36 -0.41 12.22
C SER A 265 -3.09 -0.04 13.00
N LEU A 266 -3.00 -0.48 14.25
CA LEU A 266 -1.83 -0.26 15.10
C LEU A 266 -0.61 -1.05 14.64
N LEU A 267 -0.81 -2.32 14.26
CA LEU A 267 0.24 -3.12 13.63
C LEU A 267 0.73 -2.47 12.35
N LEU A 268 -0.19 -1.98 11.52
CA LEU A 268 0.18 -1.30 10.30
C LEU A 268 1.02 -0.07 10.60
N ALA A 269 0.60 0.79 11.53
CA ALA A 269 1.37 1.96 11.95
C ALA A 269 2.77 1.57 12.46
N ALA A 270 2.87 0.52 13.29
CA ALA A 270 4.14 0.01 13.81
C ALA A 270 5.05 -0.49 12.67
N ARG A 271 4.53 -1.29 11.73
CA ARG A 271 5.29 -1.76 10.54
C ARG A 271 5.79 -0.60 9.69
N LEU A 272 4.90 0.32 9.35
CA LEU A 272 5.22 1.49 8.52
C LEU A 272 6.28 2.38 9.18
N ALA A 273 6.26 2.52 10.51
CA ALA A 273 7.27 3.25 11.27
C ALA A 273 8.57 2.48 11.51
N GLY A 274 8.59 1.16 11.31
CA GLY A 274 9.68 0.30 11.77
C GLY A 274 9.80 0.30 13.30
N ALA A 275 8.66 0.33 13.99
CA ALA A 275 8.55 0.51 15.43
C ALA A 275 8.15 -0.79 16.14
N ALA A 276 8.47 -0.88 17.43
CA ALA A 276 7.87 -1.89 18.31
C ALA A 276 6.48 -1.44 18.77
N LEU A 277 5.54 -2.37 18.85
CA LEU A 277 4.21 -2.13 19.42
C LEU A 277 4.22 -2.57 20.90
N ALA A 278 3.93 -1.65 21.80
CA ALA A 278 3.84 -1.90 23.23
C ALA A 278 2.40 -1.76 23.73
N ILE A 279 1.90 -2.81 24.36
CA ILE A 279 0.54 -2.86 24.92
C ILE A 279 0.61 -2.69 26.43
N ASP A 280 -0.02 -1.64 26.95
CA ASP A 280 -0.17 -1.36 28.38
C ASP A 280 -1.46 -2.00 28.90
N ASP A 281 -1.34 -2.95 29.84
CA ASP A 281 -2.50 -3.63 30.45
C ASP A 281 -2.93 -3.03 31.80
N GLU A 282 -2.54 -1.78 32.08
CA GLU A 282 -2.76 -1.13 33.38
C GLU A 282 -4.23 -0.77 33.67
N ASP A 283 -5.06 -0.58 32.65
CA ASP A 283 -6.45 -0.12 32.78
C ASP A 283 -7.51 -1.25 32.72
N ALA A 284 -7.09 -2.52 32.68
CA ALA A 284 -8.01 -3.65 32.60
C ALA A 284 -8.68 -3.93 33.96
N ALA A 285 -9.70 -3.14 34.32
CA ALA A 285 -10.69 -3.51 35.34
C ALA A 285 -11.58 -4.71 34.92
N GLY A 286 -11.30 -5.34 33.78
CA GLY A 286 -11.93 -6.56 33.30
C GLY A 286 -10.88 -7.66 33.10
N PRO A 287 -11.28 -8.94 32.90
CA PRO A 287 -10.32 -9.99 32.58
C PRO A 287 -9.47 -9.53 31.39
N PRO A 288 -8.14 -9.79 31.38
CA PRO A 288 -7.28 -9.37 30.29
C PRO A 288 -7.95 -9.80 29.01
N GLY A 289 -8.37 -8.81 28.21
CA GLY A 289 -8.93 -9.09 26.91
C GLY A 289 -7.85 -9.88 26.22
N ARG A 290 -8.10 -11.15 25.90
CA ARG A 290 -7.17 -11.98 25.12
C ARG A 290 -7.03 -11.28 23.78
N VAL A 291 -6.15 -10.28 23.71
CA VAL A 291 -5.65 -9.75 22.47
C VAL A 291 -5.09 -11.01 21.81
N PRO A 292 -5.56 -11.39 20.62
CA PRO A 292 -5.01 -12.55 19.94
C PRO A 292 -3.58 -12.19 19.51
N LEU A 293 -2.64 -12.22 20.46
CA LEU A 293 -1.22 -11.90 20.29
C LEU A 293 -0.60 -12.77 19.20
N GLY A 294 -1.11 -14.00 19.03
CA GLY A 294 -0.72 -14.90 17.93
C GLY A 294 -1.07 -14.37 16.54
N ALA A 295 -2.15 -13.60 16.38
CA ALA A 295 -2.45 -12.93 15.11
C ALA A 295 -1.56 -11.69 14.87
N LEU A 296 -1.01 -11.11 15.96
CA LEU A 296 -0.16 -9.92 15.91
C LEU A 296 1.33 -10.24 15.71
N ALA A 297 1.83 -11.32 16.34
CA ALA A 297 3.24 -11.72 16.32
C ALA A 297 3.70 -12.28 14.97
N GLY A 298 2.79 -12.83 14.15
CA GLY A 298 3.12 -13.48 12.88
C GLY A 298 3.57 -12.55 11.74
N ARG A 299 3.60 -11.22 11.95
CA ARG A 299 3.81 -10.21 10.89
C ARG A 299 5.10 -9.38 11.02
N GLY A 300 6.08 -9.88 11.77
CA GLY A 300 7.43 -9.29 11.83
C GLY A 300 7.56 -7.98 12.61
N VAL A 301 6.54 -7.60 13.39
CA VAL A 301 6.62 -6.47 14.33
C VAL A 301 7.09 -6.99 15.70
N PRO A 302 8.17 -6.42 16.26
CA PRO A 302 8.54 -6.70 17.65
C PRO A 302 7.42 -6.24 18.59
N LEU A 303 6.89 -7.16 19.40
CA LEU A 303 5.76 -6.89 20.29
C LEU A 303 6.20 -6.95 21.74
N ALA A 304 5.80 -5.95 22.52
CA ALA A 304 6.03 -5.90 23.95
C ALA A 304 4.70 -5.76 24.71
N VAL A 305 4.57 -6.49 25.82
CA VAL A 305 3.40 -6.39 26.71
C VAL A 305 3.89 -5.92 28.07
N LEU A 306 3.30 -4.83 28.56
CA LEU A 306 3.53 -4.24 29.86
C LEU A 306 2.36 -4.63 30.77
N ALA A 307 2.61 -5.54 31.71
CA ALA A 307 1.61 -6.04 32.64
C ALA A 307 2.05 -5.89 34.10
N ALA A 308 1.08 -5.71 35.00
CA ALA A 308 1.32 -5.73 36.43
C ALA A 308 1.73 -7.14 36.89
N ALA A 309 2.49 -7.25 37.99
CA ALA A 309 2.87 -8.54 38.54
C ALA A 309 1.62 -9.40 38.88
N GLY A 310 1.53 -10.60 38.29
CA GLY A 310 0.45 -11.56 38.58
C GLY A 310 -0.68 -11.65 37.54
N THR A 311 -0.62 -10.89 36.45
CA THR A 311 -1.49 -11.09 35.28
C THR A 311 -0.85 -12.11 34.32
N PRO A 312 -1.54 -13.19 33.92
CA PRO A 312 -0.99 -14.22 33.02
C PRO A 312 -0.97 -13.80 31.55
#